data_AF-A0A2T6BU70-F1
#
_entry.id   AF-A0A2T6BU70-F1
#
_cell.length_a   1.000
_cell.length_b   1.000
_cell.length_c   1.000
_cell.angle_alpha   90.00
_cell.angle_beta   90.00
_cell.angle_gamma   90.00
#
_symmetry.space_group_name_H-M   'P 1'
#
loop_
_entity.id
_entity.type
_entity.pdbx_description
1 polymer ?
#
loop_
_entity_poly.entity_id
_entity_poly.type
_entity_poly.pdbx_seq_one_letter_code
_entity_poly.pdbx_strand_id
1 'polypeptide(L)' 'MEAFSGVFTLAGAIMALSGVFFALRGKSAGMEWMILGALSLLVGWLA' A
#
# COMPACT_ATOMS: atom_id res chain seq x y z
N MET A 1 0.82 -7.27 -18.78
CA MET A 1 -0.25 -6.97 -17.82
C MET A 1 0.05 -7.61 -16.47
N GLU A 2 0.27 -8.93 -16.39
CA GLU A 2 0.52 -9.60 -15.09
C GLU A 2 1.69 -9.05 -14.26
N ALA A 3 2.83 -8.72 -14.89
CA ALA A 3 3.96 -8.11 -14.16
C ALA A 3 3.62 -6.72 -13.59
N PHE A 4 2.76 -5.96 -14.27
CA PHE A 4 2.32 -4.63 -13.82
C PHE A 4 1.35 -4.77 -12.64
N SER A 5 0.38 -5.68 -12.74
CA SER A 5 -0.51 -6.07 -11.62
C SER A 5 0.29 -6.54 -10.39
N GLY A 6 1.27 -7.42 -10.59
CA GLY A 6 2.10 -7.96 -9.52
C GLY A 6 2.93 -6.90 -8.80
N VAL A 7 3.55 -5.96 -9.52
CA VAL A 7 4.35 -4.88 -8.93
C VAL A 7 3.49 -3.96 -8.06
N PHE A 8 2.33 -3.54 -8.56
CA PHE A 8 1.43 -2.66 -7.81
C PHE A 8 0.82 -3.35 -6.58
N THR A 9 0.49 -4.64 -6.71
CA THR A 9 -0.01 -5.44 -5.59
C THR A 9 1.05 -5.62 -4.51
N LEU A 10 2.30 -5.92 -4.88
CA LEU A 10 3.41 -6.07 -3.94
C LEU A 10 3.76 -4.74 -3.26
N ALA A 11 3.90 -3.66 -4.04
CA ALA A 11 4.18 -2.33 -3.51
C ALA A 11 3.08 -1.84 -2.56
N GLY A 12 1.82 -2.10 -2.94
CA GLY A 12 0.66 -1.74 -2.12
C GLY A 12 0.62 -2.50 -0.79
N ALA A 13 0.94 -3.79 -0.80
CA ALA A 13 1.03 -4.59 0.42
C ALA A 13 2.13 -4.07 1.36
N ILE A 14 3.32 -3.78 0.83
CA ILE A 14 4.45 -3.25 1.62
C ILE A 14 4.11 -1.88 2.22
N MET A 15 3.51 -0.98 1.44
CA MET A 15 3.10 0.34 1.91
C MET A 15 2.00 0.26 2.97
N ALA A 16 0.99 -0.58 2.77
CA ALA A 16 -0.09 -0.76 3.73
C ALA A 16 0.45 -1.28 5.06
N LEU A 17 1.34 -2.29 5.05
CA LEU A 17 1.98 -2.81 6.26
C LEU A 17 2.86 -1.77 6.96
N SER A 18 3.62 -0.98 6.19
CA SER A 18 4.44 0.11 6.72
C SER A 18 3.57 1.21 7.34
N GLY A 19 2.44 1.53 6.71
CA GLY A 19 1.46 2.48 7.22
C GLY A 19 0.82 2.01 8.52
N VAL A 20 0.42 0.73 8.60
CA VAL A 20 -0.06 0.11 9.85
C VAL A 20 0.99 0.25 10.95
N PHE A 21 2.25 -0.08 10.66
CA PHE A 21 3.34 0.03 11.64
C PHE A 21 3.52 1.47 12.15
N PHE A 22 3.49 2.46 11.26
CA PHE A 22 3.61 3.87 11.66
C PHE A 22 2.38 4.40 12.40
N ALA A 23 1.18 3.94 12.02
CA ALA A 23 -0.06 4.27 12.72
C ALA A 23 -0.05 3.73 14.16
N LEU A 24 0.41 2.48 14.35
CA LEU A 24 0.59 1.88 15.68
C LEU A 24 1.66 2.59 16.52
N ARG A 25 2.65 3.22 15.88
CA ARG A 25 3.65 4.07 16.55
C ARG A 25 3.16 5.51 16.81
N GLY A 26 1.91 5.82 16.49
CA GLY A 26 1.32 7.16 16.66
C GLY A 26 1.90 8.22 15.73
N LYS A 27 2.57 7.83 14.63
CA LYS A 27 3.07 8.78 13.64
C LYS A 27 1.95 9.17 12.68
N SER A 28 1.76 10.47 12.45
CA SER A 28 0.72 11.01 11.55
C SER A 28 0.83 10.44 10.12
N ALA A 29 2.05 10.19 9.66
CA ALA A 29 2.32 9.62 8.34
C ALA A 29 1.71 8.20 8.14
N GLY A 30 1.40 7.45 9.21
CA GLY A 30 0.87 6.09 9.08
C GLY A 30 -0.40 6.01 8.24
N MET A 31 -1.31 6.98 8.40
CA MET A 31 -2.59 7.01 7.69
C MET A 31 -2.39 7.29 6.19
N GLU A 32 -1.48 8.20 5.84
CA GLU A 32 -1.14 8.52 4.45
C GLU A 32 -0.54 7.30 3.73
N TRP A 33 0.35 6.58 4.40
CA TRP A 33 0.97 5.36 3.88
C TRP A 33 -0.04 4.23 3.71
N MET A 34 -1.01 4.10 4.62
CA MET A 34 -2.12 3.14 4.47
C MET A 34 -2.99 3.45 3.26
N ILE A 35 -3.35 4.73 3.05
CA ILE A 35 -4.19 5.15 1.91
C ILE A 35 -3.47 4.87 0.60
N LEU A 36 -2.21 5.27 0.48
CA LEU A 36 -1.41 5.04 -0.71
C LEU A 36 -1.19 3.54 -0.98
N GLY A 37 -0.97 2.74 0.06
CA GLY A 37 -0.89 1.29 -0.06
C GLY A 37 -2.19 0.66 -0.57
N ALA A 38 -3.34 1.08 -0.04
CA ALA A 38 -4.64 0.61 -0.49
C ALA A 38 -4.94 1.00 -1.95
N LEU A 39 -4.60 2.22 -2.36
CA LEU A 39 -4.74 2.66 -3.75
C LEU A 39 -3.84 1.84 -4.69
N SER A 40 -2.61 1.56 -4.28
CA SER A 40 -1.69 0.72 -5.07
C SER A 40 -2.20 -0.71 -5.22
N LEU A 41 -2.80 -1.30 -4.18
CA LEU A 41 -3.46 -2.61 -4.27
C LEU A 41 -4.63 -2.58 -5.26
N LEU A 42 -5.44 -1.52 -5.21
CA LEU A 42 -6.58 -1.35 -6.10
C LEU A 42 -6.15 -1.22 -7.57
N VAL A 43 -5.07 -0.49 -7.84
CA VAL A 43 -4.47 -0.42 -9.18
C VAL A 43 -3.96 -1.79 -9.62
N GLY A 44 -3.27 -2.52 -8.74
CA GLY A 44 -2.78 -3.87 -9.03
C GLY A 44 -3.91 -4.84 -9.37
N TRP A 45 -5.05 -4.72 -8.70
CA TRP A 45 -6.25 -5.54 -8.96
C TRP A 45 -6.94 -5.22 -10.30
N LEU A 46 -6.92 -3.96 -10.73
CA LEU A 46 -7.55 -3.51 -11.97
C LEU A 46 -6.68 -3.68 -13.23
N ALA A 47 -5.39 -4.01 -13.05
CA ALA A 47 -4.36 -4.12 -14.09
C ALA A 47 -4.22 -5.53 -14.68
#